data_AF-A0A3C1EXS1-F1
#
_entry.id   AF-A0A3C1EXS1-F1
#
_cell.length_a   1.000
_cell.length_b   1.000
_cell.length_c   1.000
_cell.angle_alpha   90.00
_cell.angle_beta   90.00
_cell.angle_gamma   90.00
#
_symmetry.space_group_name_H-M   'P 1'
#
loop_
_entity.id
_entity.type
_entity.pdbx_description
1 polymer ?
#
loop_
_entity_poly.entity_id
_entity_poly.type
_entity_poly.pdbx_seq_one_letter_code
_entity_poly.pdbx_strand_id
1 'polypeptide(L)'
;MKIKNQQEYLTKYIDCMKKAIELNSDLKNVFAFRIIHLMNIKFTENPNLCKCDVYIKILKNMARIELPEDLEKEREEFLKTIIQLRNNYIK
;
A
#
# COMPACT_ATOMS: atom_id res chain seq x y z
N MET A 1 23.59 6.66 -3.72
CA MET A 1 23.19 5.78 -2.60
C MET A 1 22.35 4.65 -3.20
N LYS A 2 22.85 3.40 -3.14
CA LYS A 2 22.48 2.31 -4.07
C LYS A 2 21.13 1.66 -3.69
N ILE A 3 20.35 1.29 -4.70
CA ILE A 3 19.06 0.56 -4.64
C ILE A 3 19.07 -0.59 -3.59
N LYS A 4 20.21 -1.26 -3.41
CA LYS A 4 20.41 -2.31 -2.38
C LYS A 4 20.09 -1.84 -0.95
N ASN A 5 20.48 -0.62 -0.56
CA ASN A 5 20.22 -0.12 0.80
C ASN A 5 18.73 0.16 1.02
N GLN A 6 18.01 0.58 -0.02
CA GLN A 6 16.57 0.79 0.05
C GLN A 6 15.82 -0.55 0.14
N GLN A 7 16.29 -1.57 -0.59
CA GLN A 7 15.75 -2.92 -0.51
C GLN A 7 15.96 -3.56 0.87
N GLU A 8 17.17 -3.47 1.44
CA GLU A 8 17.44 -3.98 2.79
C GLU A 8 16.63 -3.24 3.87
N TYR A 9 16.47 -1.92 3.74
CA TYR A 9 15.66 -1.12 4.64
C TYR A 9 14.19 -1.55 4.58
N LEU A 10 13.62 -1.70 3.37
CA LEU A 10 12.24 -2.13 3.17
C LEU A 10 12.01 -3.55 3.70
N THR A 11 12.95 -4.48 3.48
CA THR A 11 12.85 -5.85 3.98
C THR A 11 12.86 -5.88 5.51
N LYS A 12 13.80 -5.19 6.16
CA LYS A 12 13.85 -5.09 7.63
C LYS A 12 12.61 -4.44 8.21
N TYR A 13 12.09 -3.41 7.54
CA TYR A 13 10.86 -2.73 7.94
C TYR A 13 9.65 -3.67 7.85
N ILE A 14 9.51 -4.44 6.77
CA ILE A 14 8.46 -5.45 6.60
C ILE A 14 8.57 -6.56 7.65
N ASP A 15 9.78 -7.02 7.99
CA ASP A 15 9.97 -8.07 9.00
C ASP A 15 9.67 -7.58 10.42
N CYS A 16 10.08 -6.36 10.78
CA CYS A 16 9.67 -5.74 12.04
C CYS A 16 8.14 -5.58 12.11
N MET A 17 7.50 -5.23 11.00
CA MET A 17 6.05 -5.08 10.92
C MET A 17 5.31 -6.40 11.12
N LYS A 18 5.78 -7.49 10.49
CA LYS A 18 5.21 -8.83 10.71
C LYS A 18 5.28 -9.23 12.17
N LYS A 19 6.43 -9.08 12.80
CA LYS A 19 6.61 -9.37 14.23
C LYS A 19 5.72 -8.50 15.12
N ALA A 20 5.54 -7.22 14.78
CA ALA A 20 4.64 -6.33 15.52
C ALA A 20 3.16 -6.78 15.41
N ILE A 21 2.72 -7.22 14.23
CA ILE A 21 1.37 -7.76 14.01
C ILE A 21 1.17 -9.10 14.74
N GLU A 22 2.18 -9.96 14.77
CA GLU A 22 2.16 -11.21 15.55
C GLU A 22 2.01 -10.95 17.05
N LEU A 23 2.59 -9.86 17.55
CA LEU A 23 2.51 -9.45 18.96
C LEU A 23 1.23 -8.68 19.30
N ASN A 24 0.62 -8.00 18.33
CA ASN A 24 -0.63 -7.28 18.48
C ASN A 24 -1.38 -7.21 17.14
N SER A 25 -2.46 -7.99 17.04
CA SER A 25 -3.29 -8.09 15.83
C SER A 25 -3.93 -6.76 15.44
N ASP A 26 -4.12 -5.83 16.38
CA ASP A 26 -4.74 -4.53 16.11
C ASP A 26 -3.79 -3.60 15.32
N LEU A 27 -2.48 -3.87 15.38
CA LEU A 27 -1.48 -3.16 14.57
C LEU A 27 -1.58 -3.47 13.07
N LYS A 28 -2.29 -4.54 12.70
CA LYS A 28 -2.62 -4.90 11.31
C LYS A 28 -3.37 -3.76 10.60
N ASN A 29 -4.30 -3.11 11.32
CA ASN A 29 -5.13 -2.04 10.78
C ASN A 29 -4.35 -0.73 10.68
N VAL A 30 -3.52 -0.42 11.69
CA VAL A 30 -2.59 0.72 11.67
C VAL A 30 -1.61 0.60 10.50
N PHE A 31 -1.14 -0.62 10.21
CA PHE A 31 -0.24 -0.89 9.09
C PHE A 31 -0.92 -0.73 7.73
N ALA A 32 -2.11 -1.29 7.56
CA ALA A 32 -2.89 -1.14 6.33
C ALA A 32 -3.15 0.34 6.03
N PHE A 33 -3.58 1.10 7.05
CA PHE A 33 -3.77 2.55 6.95
C PHE A 33 -2.49 3.28 6.53
N ARG A 34 -1.35 3.02 7.20
CA ARG A 34 -0.05 3.64 6.88
C ARG A 34 0.38 3.39 5.44
N ILE A 35 0.18 2.17 4.92
CA ILE A 35 0.54 1.83 3.54
C ILE A 35 -0.40 2.54 2.55
N ILE A 36 -1.71 2.48 2.75
CA ILE A 36 -2.69 3.16 1.88
C ILE A 36 -2.36 4.66 1.83
N HIS A 37 -2.12 5.27 2.98
CA HIS A 37 -1.77 6.68 3.09
C HIS A 37 -0.44 7.03 2.38
N LEU A 38 0.62 6.26 2.62
CA LEU A 38 1.92 6.46 1.95
C LEU A 38 1.82 6.30 0.44
N MET A 39 1.05 5.32 -0.03
CA MET A 39 0.81 5.11 -1.45
C MET A 39 0.03 6.28 -2.06
N ASN A 40 -0.96 6.82 -1.35
CA ASN A 40 -1.75 7.96 -1.82
C ASN A 40 -0.93 9.26 -1.90
N ILE A 41 -0.08 9.53 -0.91
CA ILE A 41 0.89 10.64 -0.96
C ILE A 41 1.82 10.49 -2.17
N LYS A 42 2.45 9.32 -2.33
CA LYS A 42 3.39 9.08 -3.44
C LYS A 42 2.71 9.13 -4.80
N PHE A 43 1.47 8.68 -4.87
CA PHE A 43 0.63 8.77 -6.04
C PHE A 43 0.37 10.24 -6.43
N THR A 44 0.01 11.08 -5.46
CA THR A 44 -0.30 12.50 -5.67
C THR A 44 0.94 13.32 -6.02
N GLU A 45 2.09 13.04 -5.39
CA GLU A 45 3.34 13.77 -5.62
C GLU A 45 3.95 13.52 -7.00
N ASN A 46 3.78 12.32 -7.58
CA ASN A 46 4.42 11.98 -8.85
C ASN A 46 3.69 10.86 -9.62
N PRO A 47 2.55 11.16 -10.28
CA PRO A 47 1.73 10.17 -10.99
C PRO A 47 2.52 9.40 -12.08
N ASN A 48 3.49 10.06 -12.73
CA ASN A 48 4.28 9.50 -13.82
C ASN A 48 5.37 8.51 -13.37
N LEU A 49 5.71 8.47 -12.08
CA LEU A 49 6.61 7.45 -11.50
C LEU A 49 5.84 6.24 -10.95
N CYS A 50 4.51 6.26 -11.05
CA CYS A 50 3.66 5.27 -10.45
C CYS A 50 3.73 3.94 -11.21
N LYS A 51 4.30 2.91 -10.58
CA LYS A 51 4.13 1.52 -11.03
C LYS A 51 2.73 1.06 -10.60
N CYS A 52 1.68 1.51 -11.32
CA CYS A 52 0.28 1.20 -11.03
C CYS A 52 0.07 -0.31 -10.78
N ASP A 53 0.74 -1.17 -11.54
CA ASP A 53 0.70 -2.63 -11.37
C ASP A 53 1.16 -3.10 -9.97
N VAL A 54 2.19 -2.47 -9.39
CA VAL A 54 2.67 -2.77 -8.03
C VAL A 54 1.63 -2.37 -7.00
N TYR A 55 1.04 -1.18 -7.14
CA TYR A 55 0.01 -0.69 -6.22
C TYR A 55 -1.26 -1.52 -6.27
N ILE A 56 -1.72 -1.89 -7.47
CA ILE A 56 -2.83 -2.83 -7.67
C ILE A 56 -2.55 -4.16 -6.97
N LYS A 57 -1.33 -4.70 -7.11
CA LYS A 57 -0.94 -5.97 -6.47
C LYS A 57 -0.98 -5.89 -4.94
N ILE A 58 -0.51 -4.78 -4.36
CA ILE A 58 -0.54 -4.54 -2.91
C ILE A 58 -2.00 -4.45 -2.43
N LEU A 59 -2.81 -3.60 -3.05
CA LEU A 59 -4.21 -3.36 -2.65
C LEU A 59 -5.09 -4.61 -2.82
N LYS A 60 -4.84 -5.46 -3.82
CA LYS A 60 -5.52 -6.75 -3.97
C LYS A 60 -5.12 -7.76 -2.90
N ASN A 61 -3.85 -7.77 -2.49
CA ASN A 61 -3.38 -8.65 -1.42
C ASN A 61 -3.91 -8.21 -0.05
N MET A 62 -4.12 -6.91 0.15
CA MET A 62 -4.75 -6.39 1.37
C MET A 62 -6.19 -6.84 1.56
N ALA A 63 -6.96 -7.12 0.50
CA ALA A 63 -8.31 -7.68 0.64
C ALA A 63 -8.33 -9.10 1.29
N ARG A 64 -7.16 -9.77 1.38
CA ARG A 64 -7.02 -11.07 2.06
C ARG A 64 -6.82 -10.93 3.58
N ILE A 65 -6.61 -9.70 4.03
CA ILE A 65 -6.33 -9.30 5.40
C ILE A 65 -7.64 -8.64 5.84
N GLU A 66 -8.41 -9.28 6.73
CA GLU A 66 -9.65 -8.66 7.23
C GLU A 66 -9.35 -7.26 7.79
N LEU A 67 -9.92 -6.23 7.13
CA LEU A 67 -9.78 -4.82 7.46
C LEU A 67 -11.07 -4.27 8.09
N PRO A 68 -10.98 -3.26 8.95
CA PRO A 68 -12.10 -2.41 9.33
C PRO A 68 -12.85 -1.86 8.11
N GLU A 69 -14.17 -1.69 8.23
CA GLU A 69 -15.06 -1.32 7.12
C GLU A 69 -14.68 0.02 6.45
N ASP A 70 -14.26 1.00 7.24
CA ASP A 70 -13.78 2.30 6.78
C ASP A 70 -12.49 2.19 5.95
N LEU A 71 -11.52 1.41 6.45
CA LEU A 71 -10.27 1.15 5.75
C LEU A 71 -10.47 0.33 4.47
N GLU A 72 -11.43 -0.60 4.50
CA GLU A 72 -11.80 -1.40 3.33
C GLU A 72 -12.41 -0.52 2.24
N LYS A 73 -13.26 0.45 2.60
CA LYS A 73 -13.80 1.46 1.66
C LYS A 73 -12.67 2.31 1.05
N GLU A 74 -11.76 2.85 1.87
CA GLU A 74 -10.61 3.62 1.38
C GLU A 74 -9.74 2.80 0.41
N ARG A 75 -9.47 1.54 0.75
CA ARG A 75 -8.71 0.60 -0.09
C ARG A 75 -9.39 0.41 -1.45
N GLU A 76 -10.70 0.20 -1.48
CA GLU A 76 -11.48 -0.01 -2.70
C GLU A 76 -11.51 1.21 -3.61
N GLU A 77 -11.78 2.39 -3.05
CA GLU A 77 -11.79 3.65 -3.79
C GLU A 77 -10.44 3.95 -4.41
N PHE A 78 -9.36 3.71 -3.66
CA PHE A 78 -8.01 3.92 -4.16
C PHE A 78 -7.63 2.92 -5.25
N LEU A 79 -8.00 1.64 -5.07
CA LEU A 79 -7.81 0.61 -6.11
C LEU A 79 -8.53 0.97 -7.41
N LYS A 80 -9.78 1.44 -7.31
CA LYS A 80 -10.58 1.87 -8.46
C LYS A 80 -9.88 3.00 -9.22
N THR A 81 -9.40 4.01 -8.49
CA THR A 81 -8.68 5.16 -9.04
C THR A 81 -7.43 4.71 -9.82
N ILE A 82 -6.57 3.88 -9.21
CA ILE A 82 -5.33 3.41 -9.85
C ILE A 82 -5.61 2.58 -11.12
N ILE A 83 -6.66 1.77 -11.13
CA ILE A 83 -7.06 1.01 -12.33
C ILE A 83 -7.51 1.96 -13.45
N GLN A 84 -8.31 2.98 -13.13
CA GLN A 84 -8.76 3.97 -14.11
C GLN A 84 -7.57 4.73 -14.72
N LEU A 85 -6.58 5.12 -13.91
CA LEU A 85 -5.34 5.74 -14.38
C LEU A 85 -4.53 4.82 -15.29
N ARG A 86 -4.31 3.56 -14.87
CA ARG A 86 -3.59 2.56 -15.67
C ARG A 86 -4.21 2.38 -17.06
N ASN A 87 -5.53 2.47 -17.14
CA ASN A 87 -6.29 2.32 -18.38
C ASN A 87 -6.44 3.65 -19.14
N ASN A 88 -5.80 4.74 -18.69
CA ASN A 88 -5.92 6.09 -19.25
C ASN A 88 -7.37 6.63 -19.30
N TYR A 89 -8.25 6.14 -18.41
CA TYR A 89 -9.62 6.66 -18.29
C TYR A 89 -9.65 8.02 -17.59
N ILE A 90 -8.65 8.28 -16.74
CA ILE A 90 -8.42 9.55 -16.07
C ILE A 90 -6.93 9.91 -16.19
N LYS A 91 -6.59 11.21 -16.13
CA LYS A 91 -5.23 11.74 -16.26
C LYS A 91 -4.64 12.11 -14.90
#